data_AF-A0A6A7AGQ2-F1
#
_entry.id   AF-A0A6A7AGQ2-F1
#
_cell.length_a   1.000
_cell.length_b   1.000
_cell.length_c   1.000
_cell.angle_alpha   90.00
_cell.angle_beta   90.00
_cell.angle_gamma   90.00
#
_symmetry.space_group_name_H-M   'P 1'
#
loop_
_entity.id
_entity.type
_entity.pdbx_description
1 polymer ?
#
loop_
_entity_poly.entity_id
_entity_poly.type
_entity_poly.pdbx_seq_one_letter_code
_entity_poly.pdbx_strand_id
1 'polypeptide(L)'
;MKKDTIFSLVTIALLVVRKGFAEIRLELPELLLNSSHPAKEEDTPVPDYIEGIWPPEFPADDNMWKDFVCKGDNLMKAMQASDANAGQLFSSGLLSAQSVWMSSDALATWGWHLYRGDDSLKVNFLEDGDEPGHSLRAALAALGLPNMPSRDASIGLEVARVDHFDDHMSKPIDEQTYTVGEKVYRATGASLKITINTGVGAIIRLELKSPEFAGREDRTPPIDKSGMPGLQRASDIM
;
A
#
# COMPACT_ATOMS: atom_id res chain seq x y z
N MET A 1 -15.14 24.11 9.94
CA MET A 1 -14.14 23.26 9.24
C MET A 1 -13.87 22.05 10.10
N LYS A 2 -14.45 20.90 9.76
CA LYS A 2 -14.06 19.62 10.36
C LYS A 2 -12.74 19.20 9.70
N LYS A 3 -11.73 18.88 10.49
CA LYS A 3 -10.51 18.23 9.99
C LYS A 3 -10.84 16.76 9.94
N ASP A 4 -11.05 16.22 8.74
CA ASP A 4 -11.19 14.78 8.57
C ASP A 4 -9.79 14.18 8.66
N THR A 5 -9.54 13.45 9.74
CA THR A 5 -8.31 12.67 9.93
C THR A 5 -8.36 11.47 9.00
N ILE A 6 -7.56 11.49 7.94
CA ILE A 6 -7.37 10.33 7.05
C ILE A 6 -6.54 9.29 7.82
N PHE A 7 -7.14 8.14 8.12
CA PHE A 7 -6.41 6.99 8.63
C PHE A 7 -5.66 6.30 7.48
N SER A 8 -4.33 6.35 7.50
CA SER A 8 -3.48 5.57 6.62
C SER A 8 -3.31 4.15 7.18
N LEU A 9 -3.98 3.17 6.59
CA LEU A 9 -3.76 1.76 6.90
C LEU A 9 -2.48 1.28 6.20
N VAL A 10 -1.39 1.09 6.95
CA VAL A 10 -0.15 0.52 6.39
C VAL A 10 -0.26 -1.01 6.37
N THR A 11 -0.27 -1.59 5.17
CA THR A 11 -0.17 -3.04 4.98
C THR A 11 1.24 -3.38 4.51
N ILE A 12 2.00 -4.11 5.35
CA ILE A 12 3.32 -4.64 4.98
C ILE A 12 3.10 -6.06 4.43
N ALA A 13 3.27 -6.23 3.12
CA ALA A 13 3.31 -7.55 2.49
C ALA A 13 4.77 -7.86 2.15
N LEU A 14 5.41 -8.78 2.90
CA LEU A 14 6.77 -9.21 2.60
C LEU A 14 6.73 -10.30 1.52
N LEU A 15 7.09 -9.96 0.28
CA LEU A 15 7.16 -10.90 -0.83
C LEU A 15 8.62 -11.28 -1.15
N VAL A 16 9.21 -12.19 -0.37
CA VAL A 16 10.60 -12.62 -0.61
C VAL A 16 10.69 -13.46 -1.89
N VAL A 17 11.02 -12.83 -3.03
CA VAL A 17 11.27 -13.51 -4.30
C VAL A 17 12.76 -13.88 -4.40
N ARG A 18 13.12 -15.14 -4.09
CA ARG A 18 14.49 -15.65 -4.33
C ARG A 18 14.63 -16.12 -5.78
N LYS A 19 15.68 -15.64 -6.48
CA LYS A 19 16.07 -16.16 -7.80
C LYS A 19 16.67 -17.56 -7.67
N GLY A 20 16.00 -18.57 -8.25
CA GLY A 20 16.53 -19.92 -8.46
C GLY A 20 15.51 -20.99 -8.09
N PHE A 21 15.14 -21.82 -9.07
CA PHE A 21 14.23 -22.96 -8.92
C PHE A 21 14.63 -23.86 -7.73
N ALA A 22 13.82 -23.84 -6.67
CA ALA A 22 13.63 -24.92 -5.70
C ALA A 22 12.28 -24.64 -5.01
N GLU A 23 11.53 -25.69 -4.69
CA GLU A 23 10.19 -25.62 -4.08
C GLU A 23 10.06 -24.51 -3.03
N ILE A 24 9.04 -23.66 -3.18
CA ILE A 24 8.63 -22.73 -2.14
C ILE A 24 7.98 -23.54 -1.03
N ARG A 25 8.77 -24.04 -0.08
CA ARG A 25 8.28 -24.27 1.27
C ARG A 25 8.37 -22.94 2.01
N LEU A 26 7.22 -22.28 2.17
CA LEU A 26 7.04 -21.32 3.24
C LEU A 26 7.10 -22.10 4.55
N GLU A 27 8.30 -22.43 5.04
CA GLU A 27 8.45 -22.71 6.46
C GLU A 27 8.33 -21.37 7.17
N LEU A 28 7.08 -20.95 7.41
CA LEU A 28 6.80 -20.03 8.49
C LEU A 28 7.49 -20.63 9.71
N PRO A 29 8.40 -19.91 10.39
CA PRO A 29 8.90 -20.41 11.66
C PRO A 29 7.69 -20.70 12.54
N GLU A 30 7.65 -21.89 13.17
CA GLU A 30 6.58 -22.32 14.11
C GLU A 30 6.32 -21.30 15.24
N LEU A 31 7.15 -20.26 15.35
CA LEU A 31 7.03 -19.10 16.23
C LEU A 31 5.70 -18.33 16.13
N LEU A 32 4.87 -18.52 15.10
CA LEU A 32 3.58 -17.83 15.00
C LEU A 32 2.33 -18.71 15.14
N LEU A 33 2.46 -20.04 15.23
CA LEU A 33 1.30 -20.94 15.25
C LEU A 33 1.19 -21.83 16.50
N ASN A 34 2.15 -21.77 17.42
CA ASN A 34 2.13 -22.57 18.65
C ASN A 34 2.17 -21.74 19.94
N SER A 35 1.38 -20.66 20.02
CA SER A 35 1.15 -19.92 21.26
C SER A 35 0.07 -20.61 22.13
N SER A 36 0.26 -21.88 22.47
CA SER A 36 -0.43 -22.51 23.61
C SER A 36 0.46 -22.53 24.86
N HIS A 37 1.52 -21.72 24.89
CA HIS A 37 2.17 -21.40 26.14
C HIS A 37 1.25 -20.51 26.97
N PRO A 38 0.89 -20.89 28.21
CA PRO A 38 0.37 -19.92 29.16
C PRO A 38 1.51 -18.93 29.37
N ALA A 39 1.42 -17.78 28.72
CA ALA A 39 2.26 -16.65 29.05
C ALA A 39 2.06 -16.45 30.55
N LYS A 40 3.11 -16.71 31.34
CA LYS A 40 3.23 -15.99 32.60
C LYS A 40 3.32 -14.54 32.16
N GLU A 41 2.23 -13.84 32.40
CA GLU A 41 2.11 -12.39 32.30
C GLU A 41 3.18 -11.82 33.25
N GLU A 42 4.42 -11.74 32.76
CA GLU A 42 5.41 -10.89 33.39
C GLU A 42 4.91 -9.48 33.12
N ASP A 43 4.51 -8.84 34.22
CA ASP A 43 3.94 -7.52 34.37
C ASP A 43 5.02 -6.46 33.99
N THR A 44 5.50 -6.53 32.75
CA THR A 44 6.31 -5.47 32.16
C THR A 44 5.38 -4.28 32.03
N PRO A 45 5.70 -3.12 32.66
CA PRO A 45 4.91 -1.92 32.50
C PRO A 45 4.73 -1.66 31.02
N VAL A 46 3.49 -1.76 30.55
CA VAL A 46 3.12 -1.29 29.23
C VAL A 46 3.58 0.16 29.18
N PRO A 47 4.43 0.58 28.21
CA PRO A 47 4.85 1.96 28.11
C PRO A 47 3.61 2.85 28.16
N ASP A 48 3.65 3.88 29.02
CA ASP A 48 2.52 4.77 29.32
C ASP A 48 1.72 5.04 28.03
N TYR A 49 0.58 4.38 27.95
CA TYR A 49 -0.41 4.62 26.92
C TYR A 49 -0.69 6.12 26.92
N ILE A 50 -0.78 6.74 25.75
CA ILE A 50 -1.26 8.13 25.67
C ILE A 50 -2.68 8.12 26.24
N GLU A 51 -2.82 8.53 27.51
CA GLU A 51 -4.11 8.65 28.18
C GLU A 51 -4.98 9.63 27.39
N GLY A 52 -6.07 9.13 26.80
CA GLY A 52 -7.12 9.99 26.24
C GLY A 52 -7.72 9.63 24.89
N ILE A 53 -7.23 8.62 24.16
CA ILE A 53 -7.80 8.22 22.85
C ILE A 53 -8.38 6.79 22.85
N TRP A 54 -8.36 6.12 24.01
CA TRP A 54 -8.93 4.79 24.18
C TRP A 54 -10.06 4.81 25.22
N PRO A 55 -11.23 4.19 24.95
CA PRO A 55 -11.58 3.47 23.71
C PRO A 55 -11.88 4.42 22.54
N PRO A 56 -11.69 3.97 21.28
CA PRO A 56 -12.16 4.72 20.12
C PRO A 56 -13.66 4.98 20.26
N GLU A 57 -14.12 6.13 19.77
CA GLU A 57 -15.56 6.46 19.78
C GLU A 57 -16.42 5.38 19.09
N PHE A 58 -15.81 4.61 18.19
CA PHE A 58 -16.43 3.52 17.44
C PHE A 58 -15.52 2.28 17.45
N PRO A 59 -15.58 1.44 18.50
CA PRO A 59 -14.90 0.14 18.45
C PRO A 59 -15.49 -0.71 17.32
N ALA A 60 -14.65 -1.52 16.67
CA ALA A 60 -15.11 -2.44 15.64
C ALA A 60 -16.13 -3.42 16.27
N ASP A 61 -17.31 -3.53 15.65
CA ASP A 61 -18.28 -4.56 16.03
C ASP A 61 -17.85 -5.94 15.52
N ASP A 62 -18.53 -7.00 15.99
CA ASP A 62 -18.20 -8.38 15.63
C ASP A 62 -18.29 -8.64 14.12
N ASN A 63 -19.18 -7.94 13.40
CA ASN A 63 -19.33 -8.10 11.96
C ASN A 63 -18.14 -7.48 11.22
N MET A 64 -17.76 -6.27 11.60
CA MET A 64 -16.59 -5.57 11.08
C MET A 64 -15.31 -6.38 11.36
N TRP A 65 -15.15 -6.87 12.59
CA TRP A 65 -14.03 -7.73 12.95
C TRP A 65 -13.98 -8.99 12.08
N LYS A 66 -15.12 -9.68 11.92
CA LYS A 66 -15.25 -10.86 11.07
C LYS A 66 -14.90 -10.56 9.62
N ASP A 67 -15.30 -9.42 9.08
CA ASP A 67 -14.95 -9.01 7.72
C ASP A 67 -13.45 -8.83 7.54
N PHE A 68 -12.76 -8.23 8.53
CA PHE A 68 -11.31 -8.08 8.50
C PHE A 68 -10.57 -9.43 8.64
N VAL A 69 -11.04 -10.32 9.53
CA VAL A 69 -10.50 -11.68 9.65
C VAL A 69 -10.65 -12.44 8.32
N CYS A 70 -11.83 -12.39 7.69
CA CYS A 70 -12.06 -13.03 6.40
C CYS A 70 -11.14 -12.46 5.31
N LYS A 71 -10.92 -11.15 5.28
CA LYS A 71 -9.99 -10.50 4.34
C LYS A 71 -8.55 -10.98 4.56
N GLY A 72 -8.11 -11.07 5.81
CA GLY A 72 -6.78 -11.57 6.16
C GLY A 72 -6.58 -13.03 5.74
N ASP A 73 -7.55 -13.89 6.03
CA ASP A 73 -7.51 -15.31 5.65
C ASP A 73 -7.46 -15.49 4.11
N ASN A 74 -8.28 -14.74 3.38
CA ASN A 74 -8.22 -14.74 1.91
C ASN A 74 -6.86 -14.27 1.37
N LEU A 75 -6.25 -13.27 2.01
CA LEU A 75 -4.91 -12.81 1.63
C LEU A 75 -3.86 -13.90 1.83
N MET A 76 -3.84 -14.56 2.99
CA MET A 76 -2.91 -15.65 3.28
C MET A 76 -3.09 -16.82 2.30
N LYS A 77 -4.33 -17.19 1.99
CA LYS A 77 -4.65 -18.21 0.98
C LYS A 77 -4.17 -17.81 -0.41
N ALA A 78 -4.40 -16.55 -0.81
CA ALA A 78 -4.01 -16.07 -2.12
C ALA A 78 -2.48 -16.07 -2.31
N MET A 79 -1.71 -15.76 -1.26
CA MET A 79 -0.24 -15.82 -1.30
C MET A 79 0.31 -17.23 -1.56
N GLN A 80 -0.48 -18.27 -1.27
CA GLN A 80 -0.09 -19.68 -1.46
C GLN A 80 -0.77 -20.32 -2.68
N ALA A 81 -1.76 -19.65 -3.25
CA ALA A 81 -2.54 -20.16 -4.36
C ALA A 81 -1.83 -19.95 -5.70
N SER A 82 -2.26 -20.70 -6.74
CA SER A 82 -1.93 -20.34 -8.11
C SER A 82 -2.56 -18.99 -8.47
N ASP A 83 -2.01 -18.29 -9.46
CA ASP A 83 -2.53 -17.01 -9.94
C ASP A 83 -4.05 -17.04 -10.24
N ALA A 84 -4.52 -18.08 -10.93
CA ALA A 84 -5.95 -18.24 -11.22
C ALA A 84 -6.80 -18.39 -9.94
N ASN A 85 -6.35 -19.19 -8.98
CA ASN A 85 -7.05 -19.39 -7.71
C ASN A 85 -7.01 -18.14 -6.83
N ALA A 86 -5.88 -17.41 -6.82
CA ALA A 86 -5.74 -16.14 -6.12
C ALA A 86 -6.71 -15.08 -6.69
N GLY A 87 -6.89 -15.02 -8.01
CA GLY A 87 -7.87 -14.14 -8.64
C GLY A 87 -9.30 -14.36 -8.14
N GLN A 88 -9.69 -15.62 -7.92
CA GLN A 88 -11.03 -15.98 -7.44
C GLN A 88 -11.27 -15.64 -5.96
N LEU A 89 -10.23 -15.45 -5.14
CA LEU A 89 -10.36 -15.20 -3.70
C LEU A 89 -10.78 -13.76 -3.35
N PHE A 90 -10.40 -12.78 -4.16
CA PHE A 90 -10.64 -11.36 -3.87
C PHE A 90 -11.77 -10.74 -4.69
N SER A 91 -12.16 -11.36 -5.79
CA SER A 91 -13.26 -10.91 -6.62
C SER A 91 -13.83 -12.09 -7.36
N SER A 92 -15.14 -12.31 -7.23
CA SER A 92 -15.81 -13.33 -8.02
C SER A 92 -15.63 -13.03 -9.51
N GLY A 93 -14.97 -13.94 -10.23
CA GLY A 93 -14.87 -13.90 -11.68
C GLY A 93 -13.55 -13.38 -12.27
N LEU A 94 -12.53 -13.09 -11.48
CA LEU A 94 -11.19 -12.83 -12.05
C LEU A 94 -10.50 -14.15 -12.42
N LEU A 95 -10.15 -14.32 -13.69
CA LEU A 95 -9.41 -15.49 -14.17
C LEU A 95 -7.95 -15.55 -13.69
N SER A 96 -7.43 -14.44 -13.17
CA SER A 96 -6.03 -14.23 -12.78
C SER A 96 -5.95 -13.13 -11.71
N ALA A 97 -4.99 -13.23 -10.80
CA ALA A 97 -4.64 -12.16 -9.87
C ALA A 97 -3.67 -11.14 -10.50
N GLN A 98 -2.98 -11.55 -11.56
CA GLN A 98 -2.08 -10.72 -12.34
C GLN A 98 -2.83 -9.56 -13.00
N SER A 99 -2.20 -8.39 -13.02
CA SER A 99 -2.71 -7.28 -13.82
C SER A 99 -2.62 -7.62 -15.30
N VAL A 100 -3.62 -7.19 -16.06
CA VAL A 100 -3.57 -7.23 -17.54
C VAL A 100 -2.59 -6.19 -18.10
N TRP A 101 -2.11 -5.28 -17.25
CA TRP A 101 -1.19 -4.21 -17.60
C TRP A 101 0.23 -4.59 -17.19
N MET A 102 1.05 -4.95 -18.18
CA MET A 102 2.41 -5.47 -17.96
C MET A 102 3.52 -4.49 -18.38
N SER A 103 3.16 -3.37 -19.01
CA SER A 103 4.11 -2.37 -19.50
C SER A 103 3.95 -1.06 -18.76
N SER A 104 5.09 -0.42 -18.44
CA SER A 104 5.14 0.95 -17.92
C SER A 104 4.56 1.97 -18.91
N ASP A 105 4.47 1.66 -20.21
CA ASP A 105 3.87 2.56 -21.20
C ASP A 105 2.37 2.78 -20.93
N ALA A 106 1.72 1.80 -20.29
CA ALA A 106 0.33 1.92 -19.87
C ALA A 106 0.16 3.05 -18.84
N LEU A 107 1.15 3.26 -17.95
CA LEU A 107 1.10 4.35 -16.96
C LEU A 107 0.98 5.69 -17.66
N ALA A 108 1.92 6.01 -18.56
CA ALA A 108 1.91 7.26 -19.30
C ALA A 108 0.66 7.41 -20.17
N THR A 109 0.22 6.32 -20.83
CA THR A 109 -1.02 6.30 -21.62
C THR A 109 -2.23 6.71 -20.77
N TRP A 110 -2.31 6.21 -19.53
CA TRP A 110 -3.40 6.48 -18.61
C TRP A 110 -3.12 7.64 -17.64
N GLY A 111 -2.23 8.57 -17.97
CA GLY A 111 -2.03 9.80 -17.19
C GLY A 111 -1.40 9.58 -15.80
N TRP A 112 -0.66 8.49 -15.61
CA TRP A 112 0.12 8.23 -14.40
C TRP A 112 1.56 8.70 -14.56
N HIS A 113 2.08 9.34 -13.52
CA HIS A 113 3.41 9.92 -13.46
C HIS A 113 4.23 9.18 -12.40
N LEU A 114 5.36 8.59 -12.81
CA LEU A 114 6.28 7.87 -11.93
C LEU A 114 7.42 8.80 -11.49
N TYR A 115 7.57 8.95 -10.19
CA TYR A 115 8.63 9.70 -9.54
C TYR A 115 9.55 8.75 -8.77
N ARG A 116 10.87 8.86 -9.00
CA ARG A 116 11.91 8.07 -8.31
C ARG A 116 13.13 8.94 -8.02
N GLY A 117 13.76 8.71 -6.88
CA GLY A 117 15.04 9.33 -6.52
C GLY A 117 15.02 10.85 -6.33
N ASP A 118 13.83 11.48 -6.34
CA ASP A 118 13.65 12.89 -6.04
C ASP A 118 13.75 13.14 -4.52
N ASP A 119 14.35 14.26 -4.14
CA ASP A 119 14.42 14.72 -2.76
C ASP A 119 13.03 15.07 -2.19
N SER A 120 12.02 15.26 -3.04
CA SER A 120 10.60 15.35 -2.65
C SER A 120 10.01 14.02 -2.14
N LEU A 121 10.70 12.90 -2.39
CA LEU A 121 10.29 11.55 -1.96
C LEU A 121 10.92 11.13 -0.63
N LYS A 122 11.39 12.10 0.16
CA LYS A 122 11.87 11.83 1.52
C LYS A 122 10.74 11.20 2.33
N VAL A 123 11.04 10.04 2.90
CA VAL A 123 10.14 9.33 3.80
C VAL A 123 10.78 9.30 5.18
N ASN A 124 10.04 9.80 6.18
CA ASN A 124 10.41 9.61 7.57
C ASN A 124 9.80 8.29 8.08
N PHE A 125 10.65 7.28 8.29
CA PHE A 125 10.22 6.02 8.93
C PHE A 125 10.26 6.10 10.46
N LEU A 126 10.77 7.19 11.03
CA LEU A 126 10.87 7.40 12.46
C LEU A 126 9.52 7.84 13.04
N GLU A 127 9.35 7.61 14.34
CA GLU A 127 8.24 8.13 15.12
C GLU A 127 8.50 9.57 15.58
N ASP A 128 9.78 9.91 15.80
CA ASP A 128 10.21 11.20 16.34
C ASP A 128 10.80 12.10 15.25
N GLY A 129 10.19 13.28 15.07
CA GLY A 129 10.65 14.34 14.18
C GLY A 129 9.63 15.48 14.10
N ASP A 130 10.03 16.62 13.54
CA ASP A 130 9.12 17.76 13.30
C ASP A 130 8.01 17.43 12.27
N GLU A 131 8.19 16.36 11.50
CA GLU A 131 7.21 15.83 10.55
C GLU A 131 6.72 14.44 10.99
N PRO A 132 5.40 14.19 10.98
CA PRO A 132 4.84 12.90 11.36
C PRO A 132 5.35 11.82 10.40
N GLY A 133 6.17 10.90 10.91
CA GLY A 133 6.63 9.75 10.15
C GLY A 133 5.62 8.61 10.14
N HIS A 134 5.97 7.52 9.45
CA HIS A 134 5.11 6.33 9.36
C HIS A 134 5.25 5.38 10.56
N SER A 135 6.12 5.69 11.53
CA SER A 135 6.42 4.83 12.70
C SER A 135 6.76 3.37 12.34
N LEU A 136 7.42 3.16 11.20
CA LEU A 136 7.77 1.83 10.69
C LEU A 136 9.15 1.35 11.15
N ARG A 137 9.96 2.21 11.76
CA ARG A 137 11.36 1.88 12.13
C ARG A 137 11.47 0.58 12.93
N ALA A 138 10.65 0.42 13.97
CA ALA A 138 10.70 -0.76 14.84
C ALA A 138 10.31 -2.04 14.08
N ALA A 139 9.24 -1.98 13.28
CA ALA A 139 8.80 -3.10 12.46
C ALA A 139 9.85 -3.50 11.40
N LEU A 140 10.44 -2.52 10.70
CA LEU A 140 11.49 -2.75 9.72
C LEU A 140 12.73 -3.38 10.37
N ALA A 141 13.14 -2.87 11.54
CA ALA A 141 14.27 -3.43 12.28
C ALA A 141 14.00 -4.88 12.73
N ALA A 142 12.80 -5.18 13.23
CA ALA A 142 12.41 -6.54 13.62
C ALA A 142 12.41 -7.52 12.44
N LEU A 143 12.12 -7.03 11.22
CA LEU A 143 12.20 -7.80 9.97
C LEU A 143 13.62 -7.88 9.39
N GLY A 144 14.62 -7.27 10.03
CA GLY A 144 15.99 -7.19 9.51
C GLY A 144 16.11 -6.34 8.24
N LEU A 145 15.16 -5.46 7.99
CA LEU A 145 15.15 -4.54 6.85
C LEU A 145 15.87 -3.23 7.20
N PRO A 146 16.47 -2.56 6.19
CA PRO A 146 16.91 -1.18 6.36
C PRO A 146 15.72 -0.32 6.81
N ASN A 147 15.96 0.62 7.72
CA ASN A 147 14.93 1.50 8.28
C ASN A 147 15.11 2.97 7.87
N MET A 148 15.91 3.20 6.82
CA MET A 148 16.19 4.51 6.25
C MET A 148 16.07 4.44 4.72
N PRO A 149 15.58 5.50 4.05
CA PRO A 149 15.57 5.57 2.60
C PRO A 149 16.99 5.49 2.00
N SER A 150 17.11 4.93 0.80
CA SER A 150 18.34 4.85 0.02
C SER A 150 18.05 4.98 -1.46
N ARG A 151 18.96 5.61 -2.23
CA ARG A 151 18.91 5.59 -3.70
C ARG A 151 19.38 4.25 -4.29
N ASP A 152 20.07 3.42 -3.50
CA ASP A 152 20.43 2.06 -3.87
C ASP A 152 19.45 1.08 -3.21
N ALA A 153 18.52 0.57 -4.01
CA ALA A 153 17.50 -0.40 -3.59
C ALA A 153 18.08 -1.77 -3.21
N SER A 154 19.33 -2.08 -3.52
CA SER A 154 19.93 -3.38 -3.19
C SER A 154 20.38 -3.47 -1.74
N ILE A 155 20.71 -2.32 -1.13
CA ILE A 155 21.20 -2.22 0.26
C ILE A 155 20.27 -1.42 1.17
N GLY A 156 19.30 -0.70 0.60
CA GLY A 156 18.40 0.17 1.34
C GLY A 156 16.98 0.17 0.80
N LEU A 157 16.22 1.19 1.16
CA LEU A 157 14.81 1.34 0.83
C LEU A 157 14.64 2.44 -0.23
N GLU A 158 14.50 2.07 -1.50
CA GLU A 158 14.20 3.03 -2.58
C GLU A 158 12.72 3.40 -2.53
N VAL A 159 12.43 4.71 -2.50
CA VAL A 159 11.06 5.22 -2.50
C VAL A 159 10.65 5.57 -3.93
N ALA A 160 9.47 5.10 -4.33
CA ALA A 160 8.82 5.49 -5.57
C ALA A 160 7.41 6.02 -5.26
N ARG A 161 7.01 7.05 -6.00
CA ARG A 161 5.64 7.58 -5.96
C ARG A 161 5.06 7.55 -7.36
N VAL A 162 3.81 7.14 -7.49
CA VAL A 162 3.08 7.15 -8.74
C VAL A 162 1.79 7.91 -8.54
N ASP A 163 1.64 9.00 -9.26
CA ASP A 163 0.50 9.91 -9.11
C ASP A 163 -0.32 9.96 -10.39
N HIS A 164 -1.64 10.06 -10.24
CA HIS A 164 -2.56 10.31 -11.34
C HIS A 164 -2.89 11.80 -11.42
N PHE A 165 -1.81 12.59 -11.49
CA PHE A 165 -1.69 14.03 -11.75
C PHE A 165 -0.19 14.35 -11.94
N ASP A 166 0.10 15.47 -12.58
CA ASP A 166 1.45 16.00 -12.73
C ASP A 166 1.67 17.12 -11.70
N ASP A 167 2.53 16.88 -10.72
CA ASP A 167 2.87 17.84 -9.67
C ASP A 167 3.85 18.94 -10.12
N HIS A 168 4.40 18.84 -11.33
CA HIS A 168 5.22 19.88 -11.96
C HIS A 168 4.39 20.87 -12.78
N MET A 169 3.12 20.55 -13.05
CA MET A 169 2.20 21.50 -13.66
C MET A 169 1.78 22.57 -12.64
N SER A 170 1.77 23.83 -13.09
CA SER A 170 1.22 24.94 -12.29
C SER A 170 -0.30 24.92 -12.17
N LYS A 171 -0.98 23.95 -12.80
CA LYS A 171 -2.43 23.83 -12.81
C LYS A 171 -2.92 23.02 -11.61
N PRO A 172 -4.01 23.45 -10.94
CA PRO A 172 -4.71 22.62 -9.96
C PRO A 172 -5.12 21.27 -10.56
N ILE A 173 -5.13 20.21 -9.74
CA ILE A 173 -5.45 18.85 -10.23
C ILE A 173 -6.82 18.79 -10.91
N ASP A 174 -7.80 19.55 -10.44
CA ASP A 174 -9.15 19.62 -11.03
C ASP A 174 -9.16 20.08 -12.51
N GLU A 175 -8.12 20.80 -12.94
CA GLU A 175 -7.94 21.32 -14.30
C GLU A 175 -6.99 20.46 -15.16
N GLN A 176 -6.35 19.45 -14.58
CA GLN A 176 -5.43 18.58 -15.30
C GLN A 176 -6.21 17.50 -16.06
N THR A 177 -5.82 17.29 -17.32
CA THR A 177 -6.47 16.35 -18.25
C THR A 177 -5.44 15.61 -19.08
N TYR A 178 -5.81 14.43 -19.59
CA TYR A 178 -5.02 13.62 -20.51
C TYR A 178 -5.94 12.92 -21.52
N THR A 179 -5.39 12.37 -22.60
CA THR A 179 -6.17 11.79 -23.70
C THR A 179 -5.80 10.34 -23.92
N VAL A 180 -6.81 9.47 -24.05
CA VAL A 180 -6.65 8.05 -24.43
C VAL A 180 -7.54 7.78 -25.64
N GLY A 181 -6.93 7.56 -26.80
CA GLY A 181 -7.64 7.50 -28.07
C GLY A 181 -8.30 8.85 -28.38
N GLU A 182 -9.62 8.85 -28.58
CA GLU A 182 -10.40 10.07 -28.87
C GLU A 182 -11.02 10.70 -27.61
N LYS A 183 -10.84 10.09 -26.44
CA LYS A 183 -11.48 10.51 -25.20
C LYS A 183 -10.52 11.27 -24.30
N VAL A 184 -10.99 12.40 -23.78
CA VAL A 184 -10.31 13.20 -22.77
C VAL A 184 -10.76 12.76 -21.38
N TYR A 185 -9.79 12.55 -20.50
CA TYR A 185 -9.95 12.16 -19.10
C TYR A 185 -9.41 13.26 -18.19
N ARG A 186 -9.87 13.26 -16.94
CA ARG A 186 -9.36 14.15 -15.89
C ARG A 186 -8.39 13.41 -14.99
N ALA A 187 -7.37 14.10 -14.51
CA ALA A 187 -6.53 13.62 -13.42
C ALA A 187 -7.40 13.38 -12.17
N THR A 188 -7.21 12.26 -11.49
CA THR A 188 -8.06 11.91 -10.33
C THR A 188 -7.44 12.36 -9.02
N GLY A 189 -6.13 12.62 -8.98
CA GLY A 189 -5.41 12.86 -7.71
C GLY A 189 -5.09 11.58 -6.95
N ALA A 190 -5.25 10.40 -7.57
CA ALA A 190 -4.78 9.15 -6.99
C ALA A 190 -3.27 9.20 -6.77
N SER A 191 -2.81 8.52 -5.74
CA SER A 191 -1.40 8.46 -5.39
C SER A 191 -1.06 7.10 -4.77
N LEU A 192 0.06 6.55 -5.20
CA LEU A 192 0.65 5.34 -4.65
C LEU A 192 2.09 5.66 -4.26
N LYS A 193 2.41 5.58 -2.98
CA LYS A 193 3.78 5.71 -2.48
C LYS A 193 4.23 4.36 -1.95
N ILE A 194 5.31 3.83 -2.54
CA ILE A 194 5.88 2.54 -2.18
C ILE A 194 7.36 2.69 -1.86
N THR A 195 7.88 1.68 -1.18
CA THR A 195 9.29 1.53 -0.91
C THR A 195 9.71 0.11 -1.25
N ILE A 196 10.87 -0.02 -1.90
CA ILE A 196 11.37 -1.29 -2.44
C ILE A 196 12.78 -1.53 -1.90
N ASN A 197 13.04 -2.75 -1.44
CA ASN A 197 14.38 -3.28 -1.27
C ASN A 197 14.54 -4.53 -2.16
N THR A 198 15.33 -4.41 -3.22
CA THR A 198 15.57 -5.49 -4.18
C THR A 198 16.55 -6.54 -3.67
N GLY A 199 17.40 -6.21 -2.69
CA GLY A 199 18.35 -7.16 -2.09
C GLY A 199 17.67 -8.28 -1.32
N VAL A 200 16.54 -7.99 -0.68
CA VAL A 200 15.75 -8.94 0.11
C VAL A 200 14.36 -9.22 -0.48
N GLY A 201 13.98 -8.52 -1.55
CA GLY A 201 12.66 -8.63 -2.17
C GLY A 201 11.53 -8.00 -1.33
N ALA A 202 11.79 -6.94 -0.57
CA ALA A 202 10.73 -6.26 0.17
C ALA A 202 10.03 -5.20 -0.67
N ILE A 203 8.69 -5.16 -0.62
CA ILE A 203 7.86 -4.08 -1.16
C ILE A 203 6.95 -3.62 -0.02
N ILE A 204 7.04 -2.34 0.34
CA ILE A 204 6.26 -1.74 1.41
C ILE A 204 5.39 -0.65 0.80
N ARG A 205 4.10 -0.67 1.09
CA ARG A 205 3.16 0.38 0.66
C ARG A 205 2.99 1.38 1.79
N LEU A 206 3.34 2.64 1.53
CA LEU A 206 3.28 3.73 2.51
C LEU A 206 1.98 4.51 2.38
N GLU A 207 1.59 4.81 1.14
CA GLU A 207 0.36 5.53 0.83
C GLU A 207 -0.35 4.85 -0.33
N LEU A 208 -1.67 4.73 -0.22
CA LEU A 208 -2.51 4.25 -1.30
C LEU A 208 -3.81 5.03 -1.30
N LYS A 209 -3.98 5.84 -2.33
CA LYS A 209 -5.21 6.55 -2.62
C LYS A 209 -5.69 6.14 -4.01
N SER A 210 -6.78 5.39 -4.07
CA SER A 210 -7.29 4.85 -5.34
C SER A 210 -7.88 5.95 -6.22
N PRO A 211 -7.89 5.77 -7.56
CA PRO A 211 -8.57 6.69 -8.48
C PRO A 211 -10.05 6.87 -8.18
N GLU A 212 -10.74 5.80 -7.82
CA GLU A 212 -12.17 5.88 -7.50
C GLU A 212 -12.42 6.77 -6.28
N PHE A 213 -11.65 6.57 -5.21
CA PHE A 213 -11.77 7.39 -4.00
C PHE A 213 -11.37 8.84 -4.28
N ALA A 214 -10.17 9.05 -4.85
CA ALA A 214 -9.66 10.40 -5.12
C ALA A 214 -10.56 11.18 -6.07
N GLY A 215 -10.98 10.53 -7.16
CA GLY A 215 -11.83 11.13 -8.19
C GLY A 215 -13.23 11.49 -7.68
N ARG A 216 -13.81 10.69 -6.77
CA ARG A 216 -15.18 10.91 -6.27
C ARG A 216 -15.22 11.87 -5.08
N GLU A 217 -14.30 11.71 -4.13
CA GLU A 217 -14.37 12.41 -2.84
C GLU A 217 -13.58 13.73 -2.86
N ASP A 218 -12.49 13.84 -3.65
CA ASP A 218 -11.59 15.00 -3.58
C ASP A 218 -11.64 15.93 -4.80
N ARG A 219 -12.39 15.59 -5.86
CA ARG A 219 -12.45 16.38 -7.10
C ARG A 219 -13.73 17.19 -7.19
N THR A 220 -13.63 18.36 -7.82
CA THR A 220 -14.76 19.23 -8.11
C THR A 220 -14.83 19.54 -9.62
N PRO A 221 -15.91 19.15 -10.33
CA PRO A 221 -16.95 18.21 -9.89
C PRO A 221 -16.36 16.80 -9.66
N PRO A 222 -17.05 15.92 -8.90
CA PRO A 222 -16.67 14.52 -8.78
C PRO A 222 -16.55 13.82 -10.15
N ILE A 223 -15.59 12.92 -10.27
CA ILE A 223 -15.38 12.11 -11.48
C ILE A 223 -16.27 10.88 -11.41
N ASP A 224 -17.11 10.69 -12.43
CA ASP A 224 -17.94 9.49 -12.54
C ASP A 224 -17.14 8.25 -12.94
N LYS A 225 -17.77 7.07 -12.83
CA LYS A 225 -17.12 5.79 -13.16
C LYS A 225 -16.65 5.72 -14.62
N SER A 226 -17.32 6.40 -15.54
CA SER A 226 -16.92 6.42 -16.95
C SER A 226 -15.68 7.28 -17.20
N GLY A 227 -15.38 8.24 -16.32
CA GLY A 227 -14.21 9.10 -16.35
C GLY A 227 -12.97 8.54 -15.65
N MET A 228 -13.02 7.31 -15.12
CA MET A 228 -11.89 6.68 -14.44
C MET A 228 -10.84 6.14 -15.42
N PRO A 229 -9.54 6.14 -15.04
CA PRO A 229 -8.50 5.49 -15.81
C PRO A 229 -8.76 3.98 -15.97
N GLY A 230 -8.16 3.35 -16.98
CA GLY A 230 -8.14 1.89 -17.10
C GLY A 230 -7.29 1.22 -16.01
N LEU A 231 -6.23 1.89 -15.56
CA LEU A 231 -5.39 1.50 -14.43
C LEU A 231 -6.02 2.02 -13.12
N GLN A 232 -6.67 1.15 -12.36
CA GLN A 232 -7.40 1.56 -11.14
C GLN A 232 -6.87 0.90 -9.88
N ARG A 233 -6.27 -0.27 -10.00
CA ARG A 233 -5.78 -1.05 -8.87
C ARG A 233 -4.32 -0.73 -8.64
N ALA A 234 -3.89 -0.80 -7.38
CA ALA A 234 -2.48 -0.67 -7.07
C ALA A 234 -1.61 -1.73 -7.79
N SER A 235 -2.14 -2.93 -7.99
CA SER A 235 -1.48 -4.00 -8.77
C SER A 235 -1.35 -3.68 -10.26
N ASP A 236 -2.13 -2.74 -10.80
CA ASP A 236 -1.98 -2.29 -12.19
C ASP A 236 -0.81 -1.33 -12.36
N ILE A 237 -0.30 -0.78 -11.25
CA ILE A 237 0.75 0.24 -11.22
C ILE A 237 2.11 -0.35 -10.84
N MET A 238 2.11 -1.41 -10.03
CA MET A 238 3.30 -2.05 -9.45
C MET A 238 3.93 -3.10 -10.37
#